data_AF-A0A7T1HNR2-F1
#
_entry.id   AF-A0A7T1HNR2-F1
#
_cell.length_a   1.000
_cell.length_b   1.000
_cell.length_c   1.000
_cell.angle_alpha   90.00
_cell.angle_beta   90.00
_cell.angle_gamma   90.00
#
_symmetry.space_group_name_H-M   'P 1'
#
loop_
_entity.id
_entity.type
_entity.pdbx_description
1 polymer ?
#
loop_
_entity_poly.entity_id
_entity_poly.type
_entity_poly.pdbx_seq_one_letter_code
_entity_poly.pdbx_strand_id
1 'polypeptide(L)'
;MTQATISAPSALDRAAIRGATVTTEDGGRLNAFATEPRMEVVSAERGWGFHERAEKLNGRMAMLGFTALLATEFALGGEAFTRGLLGIG
;
A
#
# COMPACT_ATOMS: atom_id res chain seq x y z
N MET A 1 62.05 6.07 21.71
CA MET A 1 61.14 5.34 20.79
C MET A 1 59.98 4.79 21.59
N THR A 2 58.82 5.44 21.53
CA THR A 2 57.53 4.85 21.96
C THR A 2 56.44 5.53 21.14
N GLN A 3 56.16 5.01 19.94
CA GLN A 3 54.97 5.45 19.18
C GLN A 3 53.72 4.94 19.90
N ALA A 4 52.78 5.84 20.15
CA ALA A 4 51.44 5.50 20.61
C ALA A 4 50.71 4.77 19.48
N THR A 5 50.39 3.49 19.71
CA THR A 5 49.51 2.72 18.84
C THR A 5 48.13 3.36 18.85
N ILE A 6 47.77 4.05 17.77
CA ILE A 6 46.41 4.54 17.54
C ILE A 6 45.55 3.29 17.31
N SER A 7 44.82 2.86 18.34
CA SER A 7 43.90 1.72 18.23
C SER A 7 42.79 2.09 17.25
N ALA A 8 42.61 1.28 16.21
CA ALA A 8 41.55 1.45 15.23
C ALA A 8 40.18 1.40 15.92
N PRO A 9 39.25 2.33 15.63
CA PRO A 9 37.93 2.31 16.23
C PRO A 9 37.18 1.02 15.87
N SER A 10 36.59 0.42 16.89
CA SER A 10 35.94 -0.89 16.84
C SER A 10 34.68 -0.87 15.97
N ALA A 11 34.30 -2.02 15.39
CA ALA A 11 33.17 -2.15 14.47
C ALA A 11 31.81 -1.72 15.06
N LEU A 12 31.72 -1.59 16.38
CA LEU A 12 30.52 -1.12 17.08
C LEU A 12 30.27 0.38 16.88
N ASP A 13 31.32 1.20 16.66
CA ASP A 13 31.18 2.63 16.34
C ASP A 13 30.82 2.87 14.86
N ARG A 14 31.10 1.90 13.97
CA ARG A 14 30.70 1.94 12.55
C ARG A 14 29.19 1.77 12.32
N ALA A 15 28.45 1.27 13.32
CA ALA A 15 27.05 0.86 13.18
C ALA A 15 26.02 1.96 13.54
N ALA A 16 26.46 3.17 13.90
CA ALA A 16 25.57 4.17 14.49
C ALA A 16 24.65 4.92 13.50
N ILE A 17 24.91 4.90 12.19
CA ILE A 17 24.07 5.61 11.21
C ILE A 17 23.27 4.60 10.38
N ARG A 18 22.08 4.25 10.89
CA ARG A 18 21.12 3.39 10.17
C ARG A 18 20.73 4.03 8.84
N GLY A 19 20.92 3.33 7.73
CA GLY A 19 20.52 3.78 6.40
C GLY A 19 21.51 4.69 5.69
N ALA A 20 22.79 4.69 6.10
CA ALA A 20 23.86 5.38 5.37
C ALA A 20 25.02 4.44 5.07
N THR A 21 25.60 4.57 3.88
CA THR A 21 26.87 3.93 3.54
C THR A 21 28.01 4.82 4.05
N VAL A 22 28.82 4.29 4.96
CA VAL A 22 29.93 5.04 5.56
C VAL A 22 31.25 4.59 4.95
N THR A 23 32.04 5.53 4.42
CA THR A 23 33.42 5.31 3.99
C THR A 23 34.36 6.21 4.79
N THR A 24 35.59 5.76 5.01
CA THR A 24 36.64 6.54 5.68
C THR A 24 37.71 6.84 4.65
N GLU A 25 37.99 8.13 4.44
CA GLU A 25 39.06 8.56 3.54
C GLU A 25 40.43 8.30 4.16
N ASP A 26 41.47 8.22 3.33
CA ASP A 26 42.86 8.02 3.76
C ASP A 26 43.36 9.12 4.73
N GLY A 27 42.69 10.28 4.75
CA GLY A 27 42.92 11.38 5.69
C GLY A 27 42.16 11.28 7.03
N GLY A 28 41.50 10.14 7.32
CA GLY A 28 40.79 9.91 8.58
C GLY A 28 39.45 10.62 8.72
N ARG A 29 38.92 11.23 7.66
CA ARG A 29 37.58 11.85 7.65
C ARG A 29 36.51 10.79 7.40
N LEU A 30 35.39 10.92 8.10
CA LEU A 30 34.21 10.06 7.97
C LEU A 30 33.24 10.67 6.97
N ASN A 31 32.93 9.94 5.90
CA ASN A 31 31.90 10.31 4.94
C ASN A 31 30.70 9.37 5.11
N ALA A 32 29.53 9.94 5.39
CA ALA A 32 28.27 9.20 5.45
C ALA A 32 27.39 9.61 4.27
N PHE A 33 27.16 8.67 3.35
CA PHE A 33 26.26 8.85 2.21
C PHE A 33 24.88 8.30 2.55
N ALA A 34 23.83 9.11 2.41
CA ALA A 34 22.46 8.66 2.60
C ALA A 34 22.15 7.54 1.60
N THR A 35 21.70 6.38 2.10
CA THR A 35 21.19 5.31 1.26
C THR A 35 19.71 5.59 0.97
N GLU A 36 19.35 5.75 -0.30
CA GLU A 36 17.95 5.94 -0.67
C GLU A 36 17.14 4.66 -0.41
N PRO A 37 15.98 4.77 0.28
CA PRO A 37 15.06 3.66 0.41
C PRO A 37 14.57 3.20 -0.97
N ARG A 38 14.64 1.89 -1.24
CA ARG A 38 14.10 1.34 -2.48
C ARG A 38 12.58 1.40 -2.44
N MET A 39 11.97 1.99 -3.45
CA MET A 39 10.51 1.97 -3.61
C MET A 39 10.05 0.53 -3.89
N GLU A 40 9.39 -0.08 -2.92
CA GLU A 40 8.78 -1.40 -3.10
C GLU A 40 7.43 -1.25 -3.81
N VAL A 41 7.36 -1.77 -5.03
CA VAL A 41 6.10 -1.81 -5.78
C VAL A 41 5.25 -2.95 -5.22
N VAL A 42 4.29 -2.61 -4.36
CA VAL A 42 3.30 -3.56 -3.88
C VAL A 42 2.32 -3.83 -5.01
N SER A 43 2.10 -5.12 -5.35
CA SER A 43 1.14 -5.47 -6.40
C SER A 43 -0.29 -5.10 -5.99
N ALA A 44 -1.13 -4.75 -6.96
CA ALA A 44 -2.52 -4.36 -6.72
C ALA A 44 -3.32 -5.44 -5.96
N GLU A 45 -2.92 -6.72 -6.03
CA GLU A 45 -3.58 -7.80 -5.29
C GLU A 45 -3.16 -7.90 -3.82
N ARG A 46 -2.05 -7.24 -3.43
CA ARG A 46 -1.48 -7.26 -2.07
C ARG A 46 -1.56 -5.91 -1.36
N GLY A 47 -2.08 -4.88 -2.04
CA GLY A 47 -2.32 -3.56 -1.47
C GLY A 47 -3.65 -3.49 -0.70
N TRP A 48 -3.71 -2.63 0.31
CA TRP A 48 -4.96 -2.27 0.97
C TRP A 48 -5.77 -1.35 0.03
N GLY A 49 -6.95 -1.80 -0.42
CA GLY A 49 -7.77 -1.04 -1.38
C GLY A 49 -8.84 -1.87 -2.10
N PHE A 50 -9.35 -1.31 -3.20
CA PHE A 50 -10.32 -1.99 -4.06
C PHE A 50 -9.64 -3.12 -4.83
N HIS A 51 -10.13 -4.34 -4.62
CA HIS A 51 -9.64 -5.52 -5.31
C HIS A 51 -10.42 -5.70 -6.61
N GLU A 52 -9.73 -5.92 -7.72
CA GLU A 52 -10.34 -6.06 -9.05
C GLU A 52 -11.47 -7.11 -9.10
N ARG A 53 -11.32 -8.20 -8.33
CA ARG A 53 -12.36 -9.24 -8.19
C ARG A 53 -13.61 -8.72 -7.49
N ALA A 54 -13.44 -7.94 -6.43
CA ALA A 54 -14.55 -7.36 -5.67
C ALA A 54 -15.29 -6.31 -6.50
N GLU A 55 -14.56 -5.47 -7.25
CA GLU A 55 -15.17 -4.51 -8.17
C GLU A 55 -15.99 -5.18 -9.28
N LYS A 56 -15.42 -6.22 -9.91
CA LYS A 56 -16.13 -7.02 -10.94
C LYS A 56 -17.38 -7.69 -10.37
N LEU A 57 -17.32 -8.21 -9.15
CA LEU A 57 -18.47 -8.81 -8.49
C LEU A 57 -19.54 -7.75 -8.18
N ASN A 58 -19.16 -6.63 -7.59
CA ASN A 58 -20.07 -5.54 -7.27
C ASN A 58 -20.76 -4.98 -8.53
N GLY A 59 -20.01 -4.79 -9.61
CA GLY A 59 -20.56 -4.36 -10.90
C GLY A 59 -21.61 -5.33 -11.44
N ARG A 60 -21.36 -6.64 -11.36
CA ARG A 60 -22.34 -7.67 -11.78
C ARG A 60 -23.59 -7.66 -10.91
N MET A 61 -23.42 -7.57 -9.60
CA MET A 61 -24.55 -7.50 -8.67
C MET A 61 -25.40 -6.23 -8.92
N ALA A 62 -24.77 -5.11 -9.24
CA ALA A 62 -25.47 -3.88 -9.61
C ALA A 62 -26.26 -4.04 -10.91
N MET A 63 -25.69 -4.67 -11.95
CA MET A 63 -26.42 -4.97 -13.20
C MET A 63 -27.63 -5.84 -12.94
N LEU A 64 -27.48 -6.91 -12.14
CA LEU A 64 -28.59 -7.79 -11.77
C LEU A 64 -29.65 -7.06 -10.95
N GLY A 65 -29.25 -6.25 -9.97
CA GLY A 65 -30.17 -5.44 -9.17
C GLY A 65 -30.97 -4.45 -10.02
N PHE A 66 -30.33 -3.79 -10.98
CA PHE A 66 -31.01 -2.90 -11.90
C PHE A 66 -32.02 -3.62 -12.80
N THR A 67 -31.62 -4.75 -13.40
CA THR A 67 -32.54 -5.56 -14.21
C THR A 67 -33.71 -6.09 -13.38
N ALA A 68 -33.46 -6.51 -12.14
CA ALA A 68 -34.52 -6.95 -11.23
C ALA A 68 -35.50 -5.81 -10.94
N LEU A 69 -35.03 -4.59 -10.69
CA LEU A 69 -35.88 -3.42 -10.48
C LEU A 69 -36.79 -3.14 -11.69
N LEU A 70 -36.22 -3.11 -12.90
CA LEU A 70 -37.00 -2.93 -14.14
C LEU A 70 -38.04 -4.04 -14.32
N ALA A 71 -37.66 -5.30 -14.08
CA ALA A 71 -38.58 -6.43 -14.20
C ALA A 71 -39.73 -6.33 -13.20
N THR A 72 -39.45 -5.91 -11.96
CA THR A 72 -40.50 -5.71 -10.94
C THR A 72 -41.40 -4.53 -11.29
N GLU A 73 -40.85 -3.40 -11.73
CA GLU A 73 -41.67 -2.25 -12.15
C GLU A 73 -42.60 -2.61 -13.31
N PHE A 74 -42.09 -3.38 -14.28
CA PHE A 74 -42.91 -3.88 -15.38
C PHE A 74 -44.01 -4.85 -14.90
N ALA A 75 -43.70 -5.78 -14.00
CA ALA A 75 -44.65 -6.75 -13.48
C ALA A 75 -45.73 -6.12 -12.57
N LEU A 76 -45.38 -5.08 -11.81
CA LEU A 76 -46.30 -4.35 -10.92
C LEU A 76 -46.99 -3.15 -11.60
N GLY A 77 -46.84 -3.00 -12.92
CA GLY A 77 -47.59 -1.99 -13.68
C GLY A 77 -47.13 -0.55 -13.44
N GLY A 78 -45.84 -0.33 -13.19
CA GLY A 78 -45.25 1.00 -12.96
C GLY A 78 -45.21 1.43 -11.49
N GLU A 79 -45.59 0.55 -10.56
CA GLU A 79 -45.37 0.80 -9.14
C GLU A 79 -43.90 0.62 -8.79
N ALA A 80 -43.31 1.61 -8.12
CA ALA A 80 -41.94 1.51 -7.63
C ALA A 80 -41.81 0.31 -6.68
N PHE A 81 -40.76 -0.50 -6.87
CA PHE A 81 -40.44 -1.70 -6.07
C PHE A 81 -40.59 -1.49 -4.56
N THR A 82 -40.18 -0.31 -4.06
CA THR A 82 -40.26 0.08 -2.66
C THR A 82 -41.70 0.13 -2.13
N ARG A 83 -42.64 0.57 -2.95
CA ARG A 83 -44.06 0.63 -2.59
C ARG A 83 -44.73 -0.73 -2.78
N GLY A 84 -44.49 -1.38 -3.91
CA GLY A 84 -45.26 -2.57 -4.30
C GLY A 84 -44.86 -3.87 -3.61
N LEU A 85 -43.58 -4.05 -3.30
CA LEU A 85 -43.12 -5.26 -2.59
C LEU A 85 -42.82 -5.00 -1.12
N LEU A 86 -42.21 -3.86 -0.81
CA LEU A 86 -41.75 -3.55 0.54
C LEU A 86 -42.77 -2.74 1.36
N GLY A 87 -43.81 -2.17 0.73
CA GLY A 87 -44.85 -1.40 1.43
C GLY A 87 -44.33 -0.14 2.12
N ILE A 88 -43.14 0.34 1.74
CA ILE A 88 -42.50 1.53 2.31
C ILE A 88 -42.62 2.70 1.33
N GLY A 89 -43.52 3.65 1.64
CA GLY A 89 -43.67 4.92 0.94
C GLY A 89 -45.08 5.47 0.91
#